data_AF-A0A2R6EBC4-F1
#
_entry.id   AF-A0A2R6EBC4-F1
#
_cell.length_a   1.000
_cell.length_b   1.000
_cell.length_c   1.000
_cell.angle_alpha   90.00
_cell.angle_beta   90.00
_cell.angle_gamma   90.00
#
_symmetry.space_group_name_H-M   'P 1'
#
loop_
_entity.id
_entity.type
_entity.pdbx_description
1 polymer ?
#
loop_
_entity_poly.entity_id
_entity_poly.type
_entity_poly.pdbx_seq_one_letter_code
_entity_poly.pdbx_strand_id
1 'polypeptide(L)'
;MCMESDAIVLTESGDLERRTVEVDDPGPDQVLLRVELSGVCGSDVHMWQHGERDSPVVPGHEFVGIVEEIGANVATDSARRSIAEGDVLTVVPGISCGDCWYCENMPTRPLTCNDRDVHGFRSVEQPPHLHGGMSEYFLLEDRAHFYRVPDALETELGALVEPLSVATHAVERAQPPGLPHAREGLGMGHSVVVQGAGPIGLLTVAAATTVGAGQVIAVDMIDERLAMAERFGATDTVDLSEHDGDEFIDAIAERTPSGDGPDVTVEAVGHPSAFEQALEIPHNGGTVVEVGHYFSAGEAAVDPSDVIHSQLDVYGSLAYPPGQFDTSISVLERTVDRFPYGDLLNYRVGLDGATDAFETQAAGESYRATIHPRE
;
A
#
# COMPACT_ATOMS: atom_id res chain seq x y z
N MET A 1 -31.46 -0.98 15.49
CA MET A 1 -32.40 -1.64 14.55
C MET A 1 -31.52 -1.94 13.36
N CYS A 2 -31.20 -3.20 13.09
CA CYS A 2 -30.18 -3.55 12.08
C CYS A 2 -30.48 -2.82 10.77
N MET A 3 -29.46 -2.13 10.27
CA MET A 3 -29.51 -1.38 9.03
C MET A 3 -29.08 -2.26 7.86
N GLU A 4 -29.48 -1.90 6.66
CA GLU A 4 -29.07 -2.60 5.44
C GLU A 4 -27.92 -1.82 4.78
N SER A 5 -26.93 -2.55 4.27
CA SER A 5 -25.83 -2.01 3.49
C SER A 5 -25.68 -2.82 2.22
N ASP A 6 -25.67 -2.17 1.07
CA ASP A 6 -25.20 -2.83 -0.14
C ASP A 6 -23.67 -2.96 -0.12
N ALA A 7 -23.18 -4.08 -0.61
CA ALA A 7 -21.77 -4.40 -0.70
C ALA A 7 -21.47 -5.22 -1.96
N ILE A 8 -20.24 -5.11 -2.45
CA ILE A 8 -19.70 -6.02 -3.43
C ILE A 8 -19.11 -7.22 -2.71
N VAL A 9 -19.59 -8.40 -3.07
CA VAL A 9 -19.16 -9.67 -2.51
C VAL A 9 -18.50 -10.49 -3.60
N LEU A 10 -17.22 -10.80 -3.39
CA LEU A 10 -16.50 -11.81 -4.16
C LEU A 10 -16.93 -13.19 -3.66
N THR A 11 -17.73 -13.89 -4.46
CA THR A 11 -18.36 -15.17 -4.10
C THR A 11 -17.43 -16.35 -4.37
N GLU A 12 -16.81 -16.33 -5.56
CA GLU A 12 -15.80 -17.24 -6.05
C GLU A 12 -14.95 -16.52 -7.11
N SER A 13 -13.95 -17.20 -7.64
CA SER A 13 -13.07 -16.62 -8.67
C SER A 13 -13.88 -16.12 -9.88
N GLY A 14 -13.65 -14.87 -10.24
CA GLY A 14 -14.28 -14.19 -11.38
C GLY A 14 -15.65 -13.59 -11.08
N ASP A 15 -16.24 -13.84 -9.91
CA ASP A 15 -17.64 -13.51 -9.63
C ASP A 15 -17.80 -12.49 -8.51
N LEU A 16 -18.16 -11.25 -8.90
CA LEU A 16 -18.49 -10.15 -8.01
C LEU A 16 -20.00 -9.90 -8.06
N GLU A 17 -20.67 -10.02 -6.91
CA GLU A 17 -22.10 -9.79 -6.79
C GLU A 17 -22.38 -8.63 -5.84
N ARG A 18 -23.32 -7.74 -6.23
CA ARG A 18 -23.92 -6.81 -5.28
C ARG A 18 -24.89 -7.57 -4.37
N ARG A 19 -24.65 -7.50 -3.06
CA ARG A 19 -25.51 -8.10 -2.04
C ARG A 19 -25.86 -7.07 -0.97
N THR A 20 -27.10 -7.12 -0.50
CA THR A 20 -27.52 -6.39 0.69
C THR A 20 -27.16 -7.22 1.92
N VAL A 21 -26.43 -6.64 2.85
CA VAL A 21 -25.95 -7.26 4.09
C VAL A 21 -26.55 -6.50 5.28
N GLU A 22 -26.99 -7.24 6.29
CA GLU A 22 -27.45 -6.64 7.54
C GLU A 22 -26.24 -6.15 8.35
N VAL A 23 -26.35 -4.95 8.91
CA VAL A 23 -25.33 -4.33 9.77
C VAL A 23 -25.95 -4.10 11.14
N ASP A 24 -25.26 -4.61 12.15
CA ASP A 24 -25.63 -4.39 13.54
C ASP A 24 -25.37 -2.94 13.95
N ASP A 25 -26.17 -2.43 14.89
CA ASP A 25 -25.87 -1.13 15.53
C ASP A 25 -24.49 -1.23 16.21
N PRO A 26 -23.63 -0.19 16.15
CA PRO A 26 -22.31 -0.28 16.75
C PRO A 26 -22.38 -0.48 18.27
N GLY A 27 -21.60 -1.44 18.76
CA GLY A 27 -21.37 -1.63 20.19
C GLY A 27 -20.65 -0.43 20.83
N PRO A 28 -20.52 -0.42 22.17
CA PRO A 28 -19.93 0.71 22.89
C PRO A 28 -18.47 0.99 22.52
N ASP A 29 -17.73 0.01 22.01
CA ASP A 29 -16.32 0.11 21.63
C ASP A 29 -16.11 0.17 20.10
N GLN A 30 -17.19 0.27 19.33
CA GLN A 30 -17.16 0.21 17.86
C GLN A 30 -17.43 1.58 17.25
N VAL A 31 -17.07 1.71 15.97
CA VAL A 31 -17.38 2.88 15.15
C VAL A 31 -18.05 2.39 13.88
N LEU A 32 -19.21 2.93 13.56
CA LEU A 32 -19.85 2.70 12.28
C LEU A 32 -19.39 3.78 11.30
N LEU A 33 -18.75 3.35 10.22
CA LEU A 33 -18.34 4.22 9.14
C LEU A 33 -19.35 4.14 8.01
N ARG A 34 -19.70 5.31 7.48
CA ARG A 34 -20.27 5.46 6.16
C ARG A 34 -19.13 5.55 5.15
N VAL A 35 -18.96 4.53 4.31
CA VAL A 35 -17.82 4.50 3.38
C VAL A 35 -18.04 5.49 2.24
N GLU A 36 -17.01 6.27 1.96
CA GLU A 36 -16.99 7.26 0.86
C GLU A 36 -16.41 6.67 -0.42
N LEU A 37 -15.30 5.95 -0.28
CA LEU A 37 -14.70 5.17 -1.36
C LEU A 37 -13.81 4.05 -0.83
N SER A 38 -13.64 3.02 -1.65
CA SER A 38 -12.58 2.01 -1.53
C SER A 38 -11.78 1.94 -2.82
N GLY A 39 -10.45 1.95 -2.71
CA GLY A 39 -9.56 1.58 -3.80
C GLY A 39 -9.66 0.08 -4.12
N VAL A 40 -9.30 -0.26 -5.36
CA VAL A 40 -9.07 -1.65 -5.79
C VAL A 40 -7.56 -1.89 -5.82
N CYS A 41 -7.07 -2.79 -4.95
CA CYS A 41 -5.67 -3.17 -4.89
C CYS A 41 -5.35 -4.31 -5.86
N GLY A 42 -4.06 -4.48 -6.19
CA GLY A 42 -3.59 -5.66 -6.91
C GLY A 42 -3.91 -6.98 -6.19
N SER A 43 -3.98 -6.98 -4.85
CA SER A 43 -4.41 -8.17 -4.10
C SER A 43 -5.91 -8.44 -4.21
N ASP A 44 -6.76 -7.41 -4.34
CA ASP A 44 -8.19 -7.60 -4.61
C ASP A 44 -8.37 -8.23 -6.00
N VAL A 45 -7.63 -7.74 -7.00
CA VAL A 45 -7.59 -8.33 -8.35
C VAL A 45 -7.13 -9.80 -8.30
N HIS A 46 -6.08 -10.11 -7.53
CA HIS A 46 -5.60 -11.48 -7.39
C HIS A 46 -6.66 -12.39 -6.74
N MET A 47 -7.32 -11.93 -5.66
CA MET A 47 -8.44 -12.67 -5.05
C MET A 47 -9.56 -12.91 -6.07
N TRP A 48 -9.90 -11.90 -6.87
CA TRP A 48 -10.92 -12.05 -7.91
C TRP A 48 -10.50 -13.05 -8.99
N GLN A 49 -9.27 -12.99 -9.49
CA GLN A 49 -8.79 -13.86 -10.58
C GLN A 49 -8.52 -15.31 -10.16
N HIS A 50 -8.18 -15.55 -8.89
CA HIS A 50 -7.72 -16.87 -8.42
C HIS A 50 -8.56 -17.47 -7.29
N GLY A 51 -9.53 -16.70 -6.78
CA GLY A 51 -10.32 -17.04 -5.61
C GLY A 51 -9.60 -16.68 -4.31
N GLU A 52 -10.38 -16.59 -3.23
CA GLU A 52 -9.89 -16.43 -1.87
C GLU A 52 -10.37 -17.63 -1.04
N ARG A 53 -9.53 -18.11 -0.12
CA ARG A 53 -9.84 -19.28 0.72
C ARG A 53 -11.09 -19.03 1.57
N ASP A 54 -11.23 -17.80 2.04
CA ASP A 54 -12.26 -17.39 2.99
C ASP A 54 -13.46 -16.72 2.27
N SER A 55 -13.60 -16.89 0.95
CA SER A 55 -14.81 -16.49 0.21
C SER A 55 -16.08 -17.18 0.74
N PRO A 56 -17.26 -16.53 0.68
CA PRO A 56 -17.53 -15.22 0.09
C PRO A 56 -17.00 -14.06 0.94
N VAL A 57 -16.38 -13.05 0.34
CA VAL A 57 -15.73 -11.91 1.03
C VAL A 57 -16.22 -10.58 0.47
N VAL A 58 -16.32 -9.55 1.31
CA VAL A 58 -16.42 -8.14 0.85
C VAL A 58 -14.99 -7.61 0.72
N PRO A 59 -14.47 -7.38 -0.50
CA PRO A 59 -13.11 -6.89 -0.68
C PRO A 59 -12.98 -5.40 -0.30
N GLY A 60 -11.77 -4.85 -0.48
CA GLY A 60 -11.47 -3.45 -0.18
C GLY A 60 -10.86 -3.28 1.19
N HIS A 61 -9.54 -3.13 1.22
CA HIS A 61 -8.78 -2.80 2.42
C HIS A 61 -8.17 -1.40 2.36
N GLU A 62 -8.38 -0.68 1.26
CA GLU A 62 -7.85 0.68 1.05
C GLU A 62 -9.02 1.66 0.94
N PHE A 63 -9.60 2.03 2.08
CA PHE A 63 -10.83 2.83 2.07
C PHE A 63 -10.81 3.97 3.10
N VAL A 64 -11.75 4.88 2.91
CA VAL A 64 -12.01 6.01 3.80
C VAL A 64 -13.51 6.15 4.01
N GLY A 65 -13.89 6.52 5.23
CA GLY A 65 -15.29 6.70 5.59
C GLY A 65 -15.49 7.86 6.55
N ILE A 66 -16.74 8.29 6.64
CA ILE A 66 -17.20 9.30 7.59
C ILE A 66 -17.83 8.58 8.78
N VAL A 67 -17.54 9.02 10.00
CA VAL A 67 -18.17 8.47 11.20
C VAL A 67 -19.68 8.75 11.16
N GLU A 68 -20.47 7.69 11.02
CA GLU A 68 -21.93 7.74 11.07
C GLU A 68 -22.42 7.68 12.52
N GLU A 69 -21.88 6.74 13.30
CA GLU A 69 -22.20 6.56 14.71
C GLU A 69 -20.96 6.08 15.49
N ILE A 70 -20.82 6.56 16.72
CA ILE A 70 -19.68 6.27 17.59
C ILE A 70 -20.12 5.60 18.90
N GLY A 71 -19.49 4.47 19.22
CA GLY A 71 -19.70 3.78 20.49
C GLY A 71 -19.30 4.65 21.69
N ALA A 72 -20.05 4.52 22.79
CA ALA A 72 -19.91 5.38 23.98
C ALA A 72 -18.52 5.34 24.67
N ASN A 73 -17.71 4.31 24.44
CA ASN A 73 -16.37 4.17 24.99
C ASN A 73 -15.28 4.67 24.02
N VAL A 74 -15.62 4.99 22.77
CA VAL A 74 -14.68 5.49 21.77
C VAL A 74 -14.64 7.02 21.85
N ALA A 75 -13.50 7.56 22.25
CA ALA A 75 -13.29 9.01 22.36
C ALA A 75 -12.15 9.54 21.48
N THR A 76 -11.25 8.65 21.05
CA THR A 76 -10.07 9.03 20.27
C THR A 76 -9.71 8.00 19.23
N ASP A 77 -9.00 8.42 18.18
CA ASP A 77 -8.33 7.53 17.24
C ASP A 77 -7.09 6.85 17.84
N SER A 78 -6.39 6.04 17.03
CA SER A 78 -5.19 5.32 17.44
C SER A 78 -4.01 6.24 17.80
N ALA A 79 -4.00 7.49 17.33
CA ALA A 79 -3.03 8.52 17.68
C ALA A 79 -3.47 9.40 18.87
N ARG A 80 -4.55 9.02 19.57
CA ARG A 80 -5.14 9.75 20.71
C ARG A 80 -5.72 11.12 20.36
N ARG A 81 -6.09 11.34 19.09
CA ARG A 81 -6.83 12.54 18.66
C ARG A 81 -8.32 12.34 18.90
N SER A 82 -9.00 13.36 19.40
CA SER A 82 -10.46 13.30 19.60
C SER A 82 -11.17 13.03 18.28
N ILE A 83 -12.19 12.16 18.35
CA ILE A 83 -13.07 11.88 17.21
C ILE A 83 -14.53 12.12 17.58
N ALA A 84 -15.34 12.47 16.59
CA ALA A 84 -16.78 12.67 16.67
C ALA A 84 -17.48 12.20 15.40
N GLU A 85 -18.81 12.05 15.47
CA GLU A 85 -19.66 11.86 14.29
C GLU A 85 -19.39 12.96 13.26
N GLY A 86 -19.30 12.56 11.98
CA GLY A 86 -18.94 13.44 10.87
C GLY A 86 -17.44 13.58 10.60
N ASP A 87 -16.55 13.12 11.49
CA ASP A 87 -15.12 13.07 11.20
C ASP A 87 -14.81 12.04 10.10
N VAL A 88 -13.73 12.28 9.34
CA VAL A 88 -13.25 11.35 8.31
C VAL A 88 -12.19 10.42 8.92
N LEU A 89 -12.38 9.11 8.78
CA LEU A 89 -11.46 8.09 9.27
C LEU A 89 -10.94 7.20 8.13
N THR A 90 -9.68 6.80 8.24
CA THR A 90 -9.09 5.70 7.49
C THR A 90 -8.74 4.56 8.44
N VAL A 91 -8.84 3.31 7.97
CA VAL A 91 -8.74 2.10 8.79
C VAL A 91 -7.49 1.32 8.43
N VAL A 92 -6.74 0.90 9.45
CA VAL A 92 -5.62 -0.03 9.27
C VAL A 92 -6.21 -1.43 9.02
N PRO A 93 -5.92 -2.08 7.89
CA PRO A 93 -6.58 -3.35 7.57
C PRO A 93 -6.19 -4.50 8.47
N GLY A 94 -4.92 -4.54 8.88
CA GLY A 94 -4.36 -5.62 9.67
C GLY A 94 -4.71 -5.52 11.15
N ILE A 95 -5.34 -6.55 11.69
CA ILE A 95 -5.70 -6.66 13.11
C ILE A 95 -4.78 -7.69 13.76
N SER A 96 -3.96 -7.27 14.72
CA SER A 96 -3.06 -8.17 15.46
C SER A 96 -3.67 -8.61 16.79
N CYS A 97 -3.27 -9.78 17.32
CA CYS A 97 -3.70 -10.29 18.63
C CYS A 97 -3.26 -9.43 19.82
N GLY A 98 -2.10 -8.77 19.72
CA GLY A 98 -1.58 -7.86 20.74
C GLY A 98 -0.93 -8.54 21.95
N ASP A 99 -1.01 -9.87 22.08
CA ASP A 99 -0.53 -10.61 23.26
C ASP A 99 0.40 -11.79 22.96
N CYS A 100 0.58 -12.18 21.68
CA CYS A 100 1.49 -13.26 21.33
C CYS A 100 2.95 -12.79 21.37
N TRP A 101 3.87 -13.77 21.39
CA TRP A 101 5.31 -13.51 21.40
C TRP A 101 5.75 -12.53 20.30
N TYR A 102 5.19 -12.64 19.09
CA TYR A 102 5.53 -11.75 17.98
C TYR A 102 4.99 -10.34 18.14
N CYS A 103 3.78 -10.17 18.66
CA CYS A 103 3.27 -8.83 18.97
C CYS A 103 4.13 -8.13 20.03
N GLU A 104 4.64 -8.89 21.01
CA GLU A 104 5.48 -8.35 22.07
C GLU A 104 6.94 -8.09 21.63
N ASN A 105 7.52 -8.98 20.81
CA ASN A 105 8.96 -8.95 20.47
C ASN A 105 9.27 -8.45 19.05
N MET A 106 8.27 -8.41 18.16
CA MET A 106 8.38 -7.97 16.76
C MET A 106 7.22 -7.04 16.35
N PRO A 107 6.91 -5.99 17.13
CA PRO A 107 5.74 -5.14 16.89
C PRO A 107 5.79 -4.38 15.54
N THR A 108 6.97 -4.25 14.94
CA THR A 108 7.15 -3.61 13.63
C THR A 108 6.91 -4.55 12.45
N ARG A 109 6.64 -5.85 12.70
CA ARG A 109 6.39 -6.88 11.69
C ARG A 109 5.08 -7.60 11.98
N PRO A 110 3.93 -6.92 11.89
CA PRO A 110 2.65 -7.44 12.40
C PRO A 110 2.18 -8.71 11.68
N LEU A 111 2.63 -8.98 10.45
CA LEU A 111 2.32 -10.23 9.75
C LEU A 111 2.85 -11.49 10.44
N THR A 112 3.80 -11.35 11.38
CA THR A 112 4.30 -12.48 12.17
C THR A 112 3.36 -12.87 13.32
N CYS A 113 2.31 -12.07 13.57
CA CYS A 113 1.31 -12.39 14.59
C CYS A 113 0.65 -13.75 14.32
N ASN A 114 0.50 -14.56 15.37
CA ASN A 114 -0.07 -15.91 15.28
C ASN A 114 -1.59 -15.93 15.00
N ASP A 115 -2.28 -14.84 15.35
CA ASP A 115 -3.72 -14.70 15.27
C ASP A 115 -4.04 -13.31 14.71
N ARG A 116 -3.84 -13.21 13.39
CA ARG A 116 -3.98 -11.98 12.62
C ARG A 116 -5.18 -12.11 11.69
N ASP A 117 -5.99 -11.06 11.71
CA ASP A 117 -7.07 -10.85 10.76
C ASP A 117 -6.75 -9.68 9.82
N VAL A 118 -7.47 -9.62 8.70
CA VAL A 118 -7.38 -8.53 7.73
C VAL A 118 -8.76 -8.14 7.23
N HIS A 119 -9.09 -6.86 7.36
CA HIS A 119 -10.24 -6.29 6.67
C HIS A 119 -10.08 -6.44 5.14
N GLY A 120 -11.13 -6.83 4.44
CA GLY A 120 -11.14 -7.10 2.99
C GLY A 120 -10.83 -8.54 2.60
N PHE A 121 -10.47 -9.42 3.55
CA PHE A 121 -10.06 -10.82 3.28
C PHE A 121 -10.82 -11.87 4.08
N ARG A 122 -11.79 -11.47 4.91
CA ARG A 122 -12.57 -12.38 5.77
C ARG A 122 -13.96 -12.63 5.20
N SER A 123 -14.47 -13.83 5.46
CA SER A 123 -15.79 -14.21 4.97
C SER A 123 -16.88 -13.27 5.47
N VAL A 124 -17.72 -12.78 4.56
CA VAL A 124 -18.94 -12.00 4.88
C VAL A 124 -19.93 -12.79 5.73
N GLU A 125 -19.80 -14.12 5.79
CA GLU A 125 -20.66 -14.96 6.63
C GLU A 125 -20.29 -14.88 8.13
N GLN A 126 -19.11 -14.36 8.46
CA GLN A 126 -18.66 -14.20 9.84
C GLN A 126 -19.09 -12.83 10.37
N PRO A 127 -19.69 -12.70 11.56
CA PRO A 127 -19.97 -11.39 12.16
C PRO A 127 -18.70 -10.53 12.29
N PRO A 128 -18.79 -9.20 12.11
CA PRO A 128 -19.99 -8.41 11.84
C PRO A 128 -20.38 -8.33 10.35
N HIS A 129 -19.97 -9.31 9.54
CA HIS A 129 -20.29 -9.49 8.11
C HIS A 129 -19.59 -8.49 7.18
N LEU A 130 -19.59 -7.20 7.50
CA LEU A 130 -18.94 -6.17 6.67
C LEU A 130 -17.48 -5.97 7.04
N HIS A 131 -16.65 -6.84 6.46
CA HIS A 131 -15.21 -6.86 6.69
C HIS A 131 -14.39 -6.01 5.74
N GLY A 132 -14.97 -5.45 4.67
CA GLY A 132 -14.25 -4.71 3.65
C GLY A 132 -14.96 -3.42 3.22
N GLY A 133 -14.17 -2.50 2.67
CA GLY A 133 -14.58 -1.15 2.29
C GLY A 133 -15.41 -1.07 1.00
N MET A 134 -15.54 -2.14 0.22
CA MET A 134 -16.43 -2.15 -0.97
C MET A 134 -17.90 -2.34 -0.57
N SER A 135 -18.37 -1.53 0.38
CA SER A 135 -19.69 -1.58 1.01
C SER A 135 -20.15 -0.19 1.45
N GLU A 136 -21.45 0.08 1.54
CA GLU A 136 -21.97 1.40 1.94
C GLU A 136 -21.65 1.80 3.38
N TYR A 137 -21.47 0.79 4.24
CA TYR A 137 -21.10 0.93 5.64
C TYR A 137 -20.03 -0.06 6.03
N PHE A 138 -19.21 0.31 7.00
CA PHE A 138 -18.18 -0.55 7.56
C PHE A 138 -18.25 -0.47 9.09
N LEU A 139 -18.39 -1.61 9.76
CA LEU A 139 -18.40 -1.66 11.21
C LEU A 139 -16.99 -1.96 11.71
N LEU A 140 -16.36 -0.95 12.32
CA LEU A 140 -15.03 -1.09 12.90
C LEU A 140 -15.09 -2.01 14.12
N GLU A 141 -14.32 -3.09 14.07
CA GLU A 141 -14.22 -4.08 15.14
C GLU A 141 -13.34 -3.62 16.29
N ASP A 142 -13.55 -4.25 17.45
CA ASP A 142 -12.63 -4.10 18.58
C ASP A 142 -11.20 -4.51 18.18
N ARG A 143 -10.20 -3.85 18.78
CA ARG A 143 -8.75 -3.99 18.45
C ARG A 143 -8.31 -3.48 17.08
N ALA A 144 -9.22 -3.08 16.17
CA ALA A 144 -8.82 -2.47 14.90
C ALA A 144 -8.18 -1.10 15.14
N HIS A 145 -7.15 -0.78 14.36
CA HIS A 145 -6.53 0.53 14.37
C HIS A 145 -7.14 1.42 13.30
N PHE A 146 -7.30 2.69 13.61
CA PHE A 146 -7.89 3.68 12.73
C PHE A 146 -7.37 5.06 13.10
N TYR A 147 -7.37 5.94 12.11
CA TYR A 147 -6.82 7.28 12.24
C TYR A 147 -7.74 8.30 11.59
N ARG A 148 -7.90 9.44 12.26
CA ARG A 148 -8.59 10.59 11.70
C ARG A 148 -7.76 11.19 10.57
N VAL A 149 -8.40 11.40 9.43
CA VAL A 149 -7.85 12.17 8.32
C VAL A 149 -7.97 13.67 8.66
N PRO A 150 -6.89 14.46 8.56
CA PRO A 150 -6.92 15.89 8.83
C PRO A 150 -7.91 16.65 7.92
N ASP A 151 -8.62 17.63 8.48
CA ASP A 151 -9.61 18.45 7.75
C ASP A 151 -9.02 19.23 6.56
N ALA A 152 -7.69 19.40 6.52
CA ALA A 152 -6.97 20.04 5.42
C ALA A 152 -6.82 19.14 4.19
N LEU A 153 -7.01 17.82 4.34
CA LEU A 153 -6.96 16.86 3.24
C LEU A 153 -8.36 16.62 2.69
N GLU A 154 -8.45 16.47 1.37
CA GLU A 154 -9.67 15.99 0.74
C GLU A 154 -9.96 14.56 1.22
N THR A 155 -11.22 14.26 1.51
CA THR A 155 -11.67 12.96 2.03
C THR A 155 -11.10 11.78 1.24
N GLU A 156 -11.14 11.87 -0.09
CA GLU A 156 -10.72 10.79 -0.99
C GLU A 156 -9.25 10.40 -0.81
N LEU A 157 -8.39 11.35 -0.45
CA LEU A 157 -6.98 11.09 -0.19
C LEU A 157 -6.76 10.21 1.05
N GLY A 158 -7.75 10.11 1.94
CA GLY A 158 -7.73 9.17 3.07
C GLY A 158 -7.59 7.71 2.64
N ALA A 159 -8.09 7.34 1.46
CA ALA A 159 -7.95 5.98 0.93
C ALA A 159 -6.52 5.68 0.43
N LEU A 160 -5.70 6.72 0.19
CA LEU A 160 -4.29 6.56 -0.18
C LEU A 160 -3.37 6.36 1.05
N VAL A 161 -3.89 6.50 2.27
CA VAL A 161 -3.07 6.33 3.49
C VAL A 161 -2.56 4.88 3.62
N GLU A 162 -3.38 3.90 3.27
CA GLU A 162 -3.00 2.48 3.24
C GLU A 162 -1.79 2.25 2.29
N PRO A 163 -1.88 2.55 0.98
CA PRO A 163 -0.77 2.27 0.07
C PRO A 163 0.43 3.18 0.31
N LEU A 164 0.22 4.39 0.83
CA LEU A 164 1.33 5.25 1.26
C LEU A 164 2.04 4.66 2.49
N SER A 165 1.35 3.90 3.33
CA SER A 165 1.96 3.18 4.46
C SER A 165 2.83 2.02 3.98
N VAL A 166 2.46 1.34 2.89
CA VAL A 166 3.34 0.37 2.22
C VAL A 166 4.63 1.05 1.73
N ALA A 167 4.49 2.15 1.01
CA ALA A 167 5.61 2.90 0.45
C ALA A 167 6.55 3.49 1.51
N THR A 168 5.99 4.17 2.53
CA THR A 168 6.79 4.75 3.62
C THR A 168 7.45 3.66 4.45
N HIS A 169 6.79 2.52 4.69
CA HIS A 169 7.43 1.39 5.34
C HIS A 169 8.59 0.85 4.51
N ALA A 170 8.44 0.65 3.20
CA ALA A 170 9.53 0.19 2.33
C ALA A 170 10.76 1.14 2.38
N VAL A 171 10.51 2.45 2.34
CA VAL A 171 11.56 3.47 2.50
C VAL A 171 12.23 3.40 3.87
N GLU A 172 11.47 3.22 4.95
CA GLU A 172 12.00 3.04 6.30
C GLU A 172 12.74 1.70 6.46
N ARG A 173 12.37 0.64 5.72
CA ARG A 173 13.10 -0.63 5.70
C ARG A 173 14.48 -0.50 5.05
N ALA A 174 14.66 0.47 4.15
CA ALA A 174 15.94 0.76 3.53
C ALA A 174 16.91 1.56 4.41
N GLN A 175 16.45 2.25 5.47
CA GLN A 175 17.32 3.11 6.30
C GLN A 175 18.31 2.35 7.21
N PRO A 176 17.97 1.20 7.83
CA PRO A 176 18.84 0.49 8.75
C PRO A 176 19.36 -0.87 8.21
N PRO A 177 20.42 -1.44 8.82
CA PRO A 177 21.35 -0.85 9.78
C PRO A 177 22.54 -0.21 9.07
N GLY A 178 23.26 0.65 9.79
CA GLY A 178 24.55 1.15 9.33
C GLY A 178 24.79 2.61 9.68
N LEU A 179 25.77 3.19 8.99
CA LEU A 179 26.11 4.60 9.03
C LEU A 179 25.63 5.25 7.73
N PRO A 180 24.48 5.98 7.72
CA PRO A 180 23.98 6.59 6.49
C PRO A 180 25.02 7.49 5.81
N HIS A 181 25.81 8.27 6.55
CA HIS A 181 26.89 9.08 5.95
C HIS A 181 28.00 8.27 5.23
N ALA A 182 28.08 6.97 5.46
CA ALA A 182 28.97 6.03 4.80
C ALA A 182 28.27 5.27 3.65
N ARG A 183 27.05 5.66 3.28
CA ARG A 183 26.22 5.03 2.23
C ARG A 183 25.79 3.59 2.56
N GLU A 184 25.66 3.27 3.84
CA GLU A 184 24.99 2.06 4.31
C GLU A 184 23.49 2.37 4.51
N GLY A 185 22.64 1.78 3.68
CA GLY A 185 21.20 2.05 3.63
C GLY A 185 20.82 3.43 3.08
N LEU A 186 19.55 3.78 3.22
CA LEU A 186 19.01 5.06 2.79
C LEU A 186 19.38 6.19 3.75
N GLY A 187 19.91 7.28 3.20
CA GLY A 187 20.28 8.50 3.92
C GLY A 187 20.01 9.76 3.12
N MET A 188 20.18 10.92 3.78
CA MET A 188 20.01 12.23 3.14
C MET A 188 21.04 12.39 2.01
N GLY A 189 20.59 12.76 0.82
CA GLY A 189 21.45 12.94 -0.35
C GLY A 189 21.82 11.63 -1.08
N HIS A 190 21.29 10.48 -0.64
CA HIS A 190 21.53 9.20 -1.31
C HIS A 190 20.68 9.06 -2.57
N SER A 191 21.11 8.16 -3.43
CA SER A 191 20.45 7.74 -4.65
C SER A 191 19.56 6.52 -4.38
N VAL A 192 18.34 6.58 -4.91
CA VAL A 192 17.36 5.49 -4.84
C VAL A 192 16.87 5.17 -6.24
N VAL A 193 16.84 3.91 -6.62
CA VAL A 193 16.05 3.40 -7.76
C VAL A 193 14.75 2.83 -7.24
N VAL A 194 13.65 3.13 -7.93
CA VAL A 194 12.35 2.47 -7.74
C VAL A 194 11.99 1.76 -9.04
N GLN A 195 12.00 0.43 -9.02
CA GLN A 195 11.55 -0.40 -10.14
C GLN A 195 10.03 -0.49 -10.14
N GLY A 196 9.40 -0.05 -11.22
CA GLY A 196 7.96 0.07 -11.37
C GLY A 196 7.47 1.46 -10.96
N ALA A 197 6.79 2.15 -11.88
CA ALA A 197 6.09 3.42 -11.65
C ALA A 197 4.56 3.24 -11.60
N GLY A 198 4.11 2.08 -11.09
CA GLY A 198 2.73 1.88 -10.64
C GLY A 198 2.43 2.63 -9.32
N PRO A 199 1.24 2.44 -8.72
CA PRO A 199 0.83 3.20 -7.53
C PRO A 199 1.81 3.11 -6.36
N ILE A 200 2.27 1.89 -6.01
CA ILE A 200 3.24 1.70 -4.93
C ILE A 200 4.59 2.35 -5.27
N GLY A 201 5.04 2.23 -6.53
CA GLY A 201 6.25 2.88 -7.01
C GLY A 201 6.19 4.40 -6.92
N LEU A 202 5.11 5.02 -7.41
CA LEU A 202 4.91 6.48 -7.33
C LEU A 202 4.85 6.99 -5.90
N LEU A 203 4.17 6.28 -5.00
CA LEU A 203 4.14 6.61 -3.58
C LEU A 203 5.52 6.41 -2.92
N THR A 204 6.30 5.43 -3.37
CA THR A 204 7.68 5.20 -2.92
C THR A 204 8.62 6.31 -3.39
N VAL A 205 8.48 6.78 -4.64
CA VAL A 205 9.20 7.94 -5.17
C VAL A 205 8.91 9.18 -4.31
N ALA A 206 7.65 9.46 -3.99
CA ALA A 206 7.28 10.57 -3.12
C ALA A 206 7.83 10.39 -1.69
N ALA A 207 7.78 9.19 -1.12
CA ALA A 207 8.31 8.90 0.21
C ALA A 207 9.83 9.07 0.27
N ALA A 208 10.58 8.51 -0.69
CA ALA A 208 12.03 8.64 -0.81
C ALA A 208 12.46 10.11 -0.95
N THR A 209 11.75 10.85 -1.80
CA THR A 209 11.95 12.30 -1.99
C THR A 209 11.68 13.08 -0.69
N THR A 210 10.68 12.67 0.08
CA THR A 210 10.28 13.35 1.33
C THR A 210 11.27 13.13 2.46
N VAL A 211 11.89 11.95 2.55
CA VAL A 211 12.94 11.66 3.55
C VAL A 211 14.30 12.24 3.18
N GLY A 212 14.42 12.87 2.00
CA GLY A 212 15.60 13.63 1.59
C GLY A 212 16.60 12.85 0.75
N ALA A 213 16.17 11.81 0.01
CA ALA A 213 16.98 11.24 -1.06
C ALA A 213 17.43 12.36 -2.02
N GLY A 214 18.72 12.35 -2.39
CA GLY A 214 19.32 13.35 -3.28
C GLY A 214 19.04 13.09 -4.76
N GLN A 215 18.84 11.81 -5.10
CA GLN A 215 18.48 11.36 -6.44
C GLN A 215 17.44 10.24 -6.29
N VAL A 216 16.37 10.31 -7.08
CA VAL A 216 15.34 9.26 -7.14
C VAL A 216 15.11 8.93 -8.61
N ILE A 217 15.52 7.73 -9.00
CA ILE A 217 15.42 7.22 -10.36
C ILE A 217 14.20 6.30 -10.43
N ALA A 218 13.20 6.65 -11.22
CA ALA A 218 12.05 5.77 -11.47
C ALA A 218 12.28 4.95 -12.74
N VAL A 219 11.91 3.68 -12.70
CA VAL A 219 11.99 2.76 -13.84
C VAL A 219 10.61 2.24 -14.17
N ASP A 220 10.22 2.25 -15.43
CA ASP A 220 9.03 1.59 -15.95
C ASP A 220 9.21 1.35 -17.46
N MET A 221 8.23 0.73 -18.12
CA MET A 221 8.19 0.57 -19.58
C MET A 221 7.15 1.50 -20.24
N ILE A 222 6.41 2.27 -19.43
CA ILE A 222 5.30 3.10 -19.89
C ILE A 222 5.67 4.58 -19.67
N ASP A 223 5.80 5.31 -20.78
CA ASP A 223 6.15 6.75 -20.80
C ASP A 223 5.26 7.59 -19.89
N GLU A 224 3.94 7.35 -19.89
CA GLU A 224 3.00 8.09 -19.05
C GLU A 224 3.24 7.87 -17.55
N ARG A 225 3.74 6.69 -17.17
CA ARG A 225 4.09 6.36 -15.78
C ARG A 225 5.40 7.02 -15.37
N LEU A 226 6.38 7.07 -16.26
CA LEU A 226 7.63 7.80 -16.05
C LEU A 226 7.36 9.30 -15.90
N ALA A 227 6.53 9.89 -16.76
CA ALA A 227 6.12 11.28 -16.66
C ALA A 227 5.36 11.56 -15.35
N MET A 228 4.56 10.62 -14.87
CA MET A 228 3.93 10.72 -13.55
C MET A 228 4.97 10.65 -12.42
N ALA A 229 5.98 9.77 -12.52
CA ALA A 229 7.04 9.66 -11.52
C ALA A 229 7.82 10.96 -11.34
N GLU A 230 8.12 11.69 -12.42
CA GLU A 230 8.72 13.03 -12.36
C GLU A 230 7.85 14.02 -11.56
N ARG A 231 6.52 13.98 -11.77
CA ARG A 231 5.57 14.80 -11.00
C ARG A 231 5.49 14.40 -9.52
N PHE A 232 5.79 13.14 -9.19
CA PHE A 232 5.90 12.61 -7.83
C PHE A 232 7.29 12.84 -7.20
N GLY A 233 8.23 13.46 -7.92
CA GLY A 233 9.53 13.87 -7.40
C GLY A 233 10.72 13.03 -7.86
N ALA A 234 10.54 12.10 -8.80
CA ALA A 234 11.68 11.46 -9.45
C ALA A 234 12.56 12.53 -10.11
N THR A 235 13.87 12.43 -9.88
CA THR A 235 14.87 13.32 -10.49
C THR A 235 15.28 12.83 -11.87
N ASP A 236 15.16 11.53 -12.09
CA ASP A 236 15.56 10.83 -13.30
C ASP A 236 14.56 9.69 -13.59
N THR A 237 14.41 9.35 -14.86
CA THR A 237 13.54 8.25 -15.33
C THR A 237 14.28 7.38 -16.33
N VAL A 238 14.17 6.06 -16.21
CA VAL A 238 14.70 5.07 -17.17
C VAL A 238 13.55 4.32 -17.79
N ASP A 239 13.43 4.37 -19.12
CA ASP A 239 12.53 3.50 -19.86
C ASP A 239 13.20 2.14 -20.09
N LEU A 240 12.72 1.12 -19.39
CA LEU A 240 13.20 -0.25 -19.51
C LEU A 240 12.98 -0.81 -20.92
N SER A 241 11.99 -0.31 -21.68
CA SER A 241 11.69 -0.78 -23.03
C SER A 241 12.78 -0.43 -24.06
N GLU A 242 13.67 0.51 -23.73
CA GLU A 242 14.79 0.93 -24.57
C GLU A 242 16.08 0.11 -24.32
N HIS A 243 16.06 -0.85 -23.38
CA HIS A 243 17.25 -1.58 -22.92
C HIS A 243 17.02 -3.10 -22.90
N ASP A 244 17.98 -3.87 -23.42
CA ASP A 244 17.92 -5.34 -23.41
C ASP A 244 18.88 -5.94 -22.37
N GLY A 245 18.36 -6.75 -21.45
CA GLY A 245 19.17 -7.49 -20.47
C GLY A 245 19.98 -6.56 -19.57
N ASP A 246 21.30 -6.79 -19.51
CA ASP A 246 22.21 -6.07 -18.61
C ASP A 246 22.41 -4.59 -19.00
N GLU A 247 22.06 -4.19 -20.25
CA GLU A 247 22.16 -2.80 -20.71
C GLU A 247 21.33 -1.85 -19.83
N PHE A 248 20.25 -2.36 -19.25
CA PHE A 248 19.41 -1.60 -18.32
C PHE A 248 20.12 -1.29 -17.00
N ILE A 249 20.91 -2.23 -16.48
CA ILE A 249 21.68 -2.05 -15.23
C ILE A 249 22.74 -0.98 -15.45
N ASP A 250 23.44 -1.04 -16.59
CA ASP A 250 24.41 -0.02 -16.99
C ASP A 250 23.74 1.36 -17.14
N ALA A 251 22.56 1.44 -17.76
CA ALA A 251 21.83 2.70 -17.94
C ALA A 251 21.40 3.35 -16.62
N ILE A 252 21.11 2.54 -15.59
CA ILE A 252 20.89 3.05 -14.22
C ILE A 252 22.20 3.52 -13.61
N ALA A 253 23.25 2.70 -13.69
CA ALA A 253 24.54 3.01 -13.08
C ALA A 253 25.13 4.31 -13.63
N GLU A 254 25.02 4.56 -14.93
CA GLU A 254 25.47 5.79 -15.60
C GLU A 254 24.76 7.06 -15.10
N ARG A 255 23.57 6.93 -14.51
CA ARG A 255 22.82 8.06 -13.93
C ARG A 255 23.29 8.40 -12.52
N THR A 256 23.97 7.48 -11.84
CA THR A 256 24.42 7.73 -10.48
C THR A 256 25.78 8.45 -10.47
N PRO A 257 26.08 9.28 -9.46
CA PRO A 257 27.34 10.01 -9.41
C PRO A 257 28.60 9.13 -9.40
N SER A 258 28.49 7.87 -8.94
CA SER A 258 29.59 6.92 -8.94
C SER A 258 29.81 6.26 -10.30
N GLY A 259 28.74 6.06 -11.09
CA GLY A 259 28.77 5.17 -12.25
C GLY A 259 28.65 3.68 -11.87
N ASP A 260 28.39 3.37 -10.59
CA ASP A 260 28.42 2.01 -10.03
C ASP A 260 27.03 1.53 -9.54
N GLY A 261 25.96 2.30 -9.78
CA GLY A 261 24.61 2.01 -9.27
C GLY A 261 24.19 2.86 -8.07
N PRO A 262 22.91 2.82 -7.65
CA PRO A 262 22.36 3.59 -6.54
C PRO A 262 22.72 2.98 -5.18
N ASP A 263 22.47 3.74 -4.11
CA ASP A 263 22.62 3.26 -2.72
C ASP A 263 21.51 2.25 -2.34
N VAL A 264 20.31 2.46 -2.89
CA VAL A 264 19.13 1.64 -2.62
C VAL A 264 18.40 1.35 -3.92
N THR A 265 17.95 0.11 -4.10
CA THR A 265 16.92 -0.24 -5.07
C THR A 265 15.68 -0.79 -4.36
N VAL A 266 14.52 -0.27 -4.74
CA VAL A 266 13.21 -0.72 -4.27
C VAL A 266 12.50 -1.40 -5.44
N GLU A 267 12.20 -2.69 -5.29
CA GLU A 267 11.46 -3.50 -6.25
C GLU A 267 9.96 -3.36 -5.97
N ALA A 268 9.21 -2.72 -6.88
CA ALA A 268 7.77 -2.48 -6.75
C ALA A 268 6.96 -2.92 -7.99
N VAL A 269 7.52 -3.81 -8.83
CA VAL A 269 6.87 -4.44 -9.98
C VAL A 269 6.16 -5.73 -9.56
N GLY A 270 6.78 -6.53 -8.68
CA GLY A 270 6.25 -7.82 -8.24
C GLY A 270 6.39 -8.94 -9.28
N HIS A 271 7.36 -8.82 -10.19
CA HIS A 271 7.71 -9.86 -11.15
C HIS A 271 9.05 -10.52 -10.78
N PRO A 272 9.21 -11.86 -10.88
CA PRO A 272 10.43 -12.53 -10.44
C PRO A 272 11.72 -12.02 -11.10
N SER A 273 11.68 -11.68 -12.39
CA SER A 273 12.85 -11.11 -13.09
C SER A 273 13.22 -9.72 -12.59
N ALA A 274 12.27 -8.94 -12.06
CA ALA A 274 12.58 -7.62 -11.49
C ALA A 274 13.37 -7.77 -10.19
N PHE A 275 13.08 -8.81 -9.39
CA PHE A 275 13.85 -9.15 -8.19
C PHE A 275 15.26 -9.64 -8.52
N GLU A 276 15.45 -10.44 -9.58
CA GLU A 276 16.79 -10.83 -10.06
C GLU A 276 17.62 -9.58 -10.38
N GLN A 277 17.07 -8.69 -11.21
CA GLN A 277 17.71 -7.43 -11.57
C GLN A 277 17.94 -6.51 -10.36
N ALA A 278 17.03 -6.50 -9.39
CA ALA A 278 17.12 -5.65 -8.20
C ALA A 278 18.40 -5.89 -7.39
N LEU A 279 18.94 -7.12 -7.43
CA LEU A 279 20.18 -7.50 -6.76
C LEU A 279 21.44 -7.02 -7.50
N GLU A 280 21.33 -6.74 -8.79
CA GLU A 280 22.47 -6.32 -9.63
C GLU A 280 22.56 -4.80 -9.79
N ILE A 281 21.45 -4.09 -9.59
CA ILE A 281 21.35 -2.63 -9.73
C ILE A 281 22.24 -1.84 -8.76
N PRO A 282 22.21 -2.08 -7.43
CA PRO A 282 22.87 -1.19 -6.49
C PRO A 282 24.38 -1.38 -6.49
N HIS A 283 25.10 -0.36 -6.02
CA HIS A 283 26.55 -0.51 -5.84
C HIS A 283 26.88 -1.60 -4.80
N ASN A 284 28.14 -2.07 -4.79
CA ASN A 284 28.62 -2.98 -3.75
C ASN A 284 28.42 -2.37 -2.35
N GLY A 285 27.79 -3.11 -1.44
CA GLY A 285 27.39 -2.65 -0.11
C GLY A 285 26.01 -1.95 -0.07
N GLY A 286 25.31 -1.90 -1.21
CA GLY A 286 23.99 -1.28 -1.32
C GLY A 286 22.87 -2.11 -0.71
N THR A 287 21.66 -1.54 -0.73
CA THR A 287 20.47 -2.13 -0.11
C THR A 287 19.39 -2.42 -1.14
N VAL A 288 18.75 -3.57 -1.03
CA VAL A 288 17.59 -3.97 -1.83
C VAL A 288 16.38 -4.10 -0.93
N VAL A 289 15.28 -3.45 -1.30
CA VAL A 289 13.98 -3.61 -0.63
C VAL A 289 12.98 -4.22 -1.61
N GLU A 290 12.53 -5.42 -1.28
CA GLU A 290 11.48 -6.15 -1.97
C GLU A 290 10.12 -5.75 -1.40
N VAL A 291 9.28 -5.08 -2.19
CA VAL A 291 7.91 -4.67 -1.83
C VAL A 291 6.85 -5.07 -2.86
N GLY A 292 7.24 -5.49 -4.07
CA GLY A 292 6.32 -5.81 -5.16
C GLY A 292 5.60 -7.16 -5.01
N HIS A 293 6.23 -8.16 -4.39
CA HIS A 293 5.68 -9.51 -4.30
C HIS A 293 4.79 -9.73 -3.05
N TYR A 294 3.48 -9.49 -3.18
CA TYR A 294 2.48 -9.85 -2.15
C TYR A 294 2.02 -11.32 -2.24
N PHE A 295 1.92 -11.88 -3.44
CA PHE A 295 1.56 -13.28 -3.71
C PHE A 295 2.66 -13.99 -4.50
N SER A 296 2.57 -15.32 -4.61
CA SER A 296 3.55 -16.11 -5.37
C SER A 296 3.42 -15.86 -6.87
N ALA A 297 4.27 -15.00 -7.44
CA ALA A 297 4.33 -14.70 -8.87
C ALA A 297 5.26 -15.63 -9.67
N GLY A 298 5.94 -16.56 -9.01
CA GLY A 298 6.93 -17.48 -9.62
C GLY A 298 8.21 -17.57 -8.81
N GLU A 299 9.24 -18.18 -9.40
CA GLU A 299 10.58 -18.29 -8.81
C GLU A 299 11.55 -17.32 -9.51
N ALA A 300 12.45 -16.72 -8.73
CA ALA A 300 13.57 -15.92 -9.23
C ALA A 300 14.88 -16.75 -9.12
N ALA A 301 15.66 -16.80 -10.20
CA ALA A 301 16.91 -17.52 -10.28
C ALA A 301 18.08 -16.63 -9.81
N VAL A 302 18.39 -16.69 -8.51
CA VAL A 302 19.47 -15.90 -7.89
C VAL A 302 20.64 -16.81 -7.51
N ASP A 303 21.88 -16.40 -7.82
CA ASP A 303 23.08 -17.00 -7.23
C ASP A 303 23.36 -16.33 -5.86
N PRO A 304 23.25 -17.05 -4.73
CA PRO A 304 23.48 -16.45 -3.41
C PRO A 304 24.91 -15.90 -3.21
N SER A 305 25.87 -16.30 -4.05
CA SER A 305 27.22 -15.75 -3.99
C SER A 305 27.28 -14.28 -4.43
N ASP A 306 26.33 -13.81 -5.25
CA ASP A 306 26.25 -12.40 -5.66
C ASP A 306 25.91 -11.52 -4.45
N VAL A 307 24.95 -11.93 -3.62
CA VAL A 307 24.61 -11.23 -2.37
C VAL A 307 25.83 -11.10 -1.45
N ILE A 308 26.64 -12.16 -1.33
CA ILE A 308 27.83 -12.18 -0.46
C ILE A 308 28.97 -11.36 -1.04
N HIS A 309 29.26 -11.50 -2.33
CA HIS A 309 30.39 -10.82 -2.98
C HIS A 309 30.13 -9.32 -3.14
N SER A 310 28.89 -8.94 -3.44
CA SER A 310 28.46 -7.55 -3.51
C SER A 310 28.11 -6.96 -2.15
N GLN A 311 28.18 -7.76 -1.06
CA GLN A 311 27.91 -7.33 0.32
C GLN A 311 26.53 -6.66 0.49
N LEU A 312 25.51 -7.19 -0.18
CA LEU A 312 24.18 -6.57 -0.20
C LEU A 312 23.42 -6.83 1.11
N ASP A 313 22.68 -5.82 1.53
CA ASP A 313 21.59 -5.98 2.49
C ASP A 313 20.26 -6.13 1.74
N VAL A 314 19.57 -7.26 1.95
CA VAL A 314 18.29 -7.56 1.27
C VAL A 314 17.16 -7.63 2.28
N TYR A 315 16.13 -6.81 2.08
CA TYR A 315 14.99 -6.68 2.97
C TYR A 315 13.67 -6.96 2.27
N GLY A 316 12.87 -7.85 2.85
CA GLY A 316 11.43 -7.88 2.58
C GLY A 316 10.70 -6.75 3.31
N SER A 317 9.69 -6.19 2.65
CA SER A 317 8.75 -5.22 3.16
C SER A 317 7.32 -5.60 2.76
N LEU A 318 6.54 -6.12 3.70
CA LEU A 318 5.14 -6.52 3.46
C LEU A 318 4.22 -5.86 4.48
N ALA A 319 3.22 -5.14 3.97
CA ALA A 319 2.37 -4.22 4.73
C ALA A 319 3.20 -3.26 5.61
N TYR A 320 2.80 -3.07 6.87
CA TYR A 320 3.37 -2.08 7.79
C TYR A 320 2.79 -2.26 9.21
N PRO A 321 3.46 -1.78 10.28
CA PRO A 321 2.87 -1.67 11.61
C PRO A 321 1.72 -0.64 11.63
N PRO A 322 0.71 -0.78 12.53
CA PRO A 322 -0.42 0.15 12.58
C PRO A 322 -0.02 1.63 12.76
N GLY A 323 1.09 1.90 13.44
CA GLY A 323 1.64 3.26 13.61
C GLY A 323 2.05 3.94 12.30
N GLN A 324 2.30 3.16 11.24
CA GLN A 324 2.72 3.70 9.94
C GLN A 324 1.66 4.61 9.32
N PHE A 325 0.38 4.39 9.61
CA PHE A 325 -0.70 5.26 9.13
C PHE A 325 -0.55 6.69 9.64
N ASP A 326 -0.11 6.89 10.89
CA ASP A 326 0.14 8.24 11.41
C ASP A 326 1.32 8.92 10.69
N THR A 327 2.38 8.15 10.42
CA THR A 327 3.50 8.61 9.57
C THR A 327 3.01 9.00 8.17
N SER A 328 2.22 8.14 7.52
CA SER A 328 1.70 8.36 6.18
C SER A 328 0.76 9.56 6.09
N ILE A 329 -0.11 9.75 7.08
CA ILE A 329 -0.96 10.95 7.19
C ILE A 329 -0.09 12.20 7.31
N SER A 330 0.93 12.19 8.16
CA SER A 330 1.86 13.31 8.32
C SER A 330 2.67 13.59 7.04
N VAL A 331 3.08 12.55 6.31
CA VAL A 331 3.72 12.70 4.99
C VAL A 331 2.74 13.35 4.01
N LEU A 332 1.58 12.74 3.82
CA LEU A 332 0.53 13.21 2.91
C LEU A 332 0.14 14.66 3.18
N GLU A 333 -0.15 15.02 4.43
CA GLU A 333 -0.49 16.40 4.82
C GLU A 333 0.61 17.41 4.45
N ARG A 334 1.89 17.04 4.57
CA ARG A 334 3.01 17.93 4.26
C ARG A 334 3.33 18.03 2.78
N THR A 335 2.93 17.03 1.99
CA THR A 335 3.32 16.90 0.59
C THR A 335 2.15 16.97 -0.37
N VAL A 336 0.91 17.13 0.10
CA VAL A 336 -0.29 17.21 -0.74
C VAL A 336 -0.21 18.35 -1.76
N ASP A 337 0.41 19.48 -1.40
CA ASP A 337 0.63 20.61 -2.32
C ASP A 337 1.84 20.41 -3.24
N ARG A 338 2.65 19.38 -2.99
CA ARG A 338 3.88 19.10 -3.73
C ARG A 338 3.67 18.02 -4.80
N PHE A 339 2.85 17.02 -4.53
CA PHE A 339 2.64 15.86 -5.40
C PHE A 339 1.15 15.69 -5.76
N PRO A 340 0.83 15.24 -6.98
CA PRO A 340 -0.55 15.16 -7.44
C PRO A 340 -1.24 13.86 -6.99
N TYR A 341 -1.39 13.65 -5.67
CA TYR A 341 -1.96 12.41 -5.12
C TYR A 341 -3.34 12.06 -5.68
N GLY A 342 -4.20 13.07 -5.89
CA GLY A 342 -5.54 12.87 -6.47
C GLY A 342 -5.52 12.27 -7.87
N ASP A 343 -4.46 12.50 -8.65
CA ASP A 343 -4.33 11.93 -10.00
C ASP A 343 -4.10 10.42 -10.00
N LEU A 344 -3.79 9.81 -8.84
CA LEU A 344 -3.76 8.35 -8.71
C LEU A 344 -5.17 7.76 -8.71
N LEU A 345 -6.18 8.49 -8.23
CA LEU A 345 -7.58 8.06 -8.17
C LEU A 345 -8.28 8.33 -9.50
N ASN A 346 -7.83 7.67 -10.57
CA ASN A 346 -8.14 8.07 -11.94
C ASN A 346 -9.24 7.25 -12.64
N TYR A 347 -9.87 6.30 -11.95
CA TYR A 347 -10.99 5.53 -12.49
C TYR A 347 -12.07 5.33 -11.43
N ARG A 348 -13.19 6.03 -11.58
CA ARG A 348 -14.25 6.14 -10.57
C ARG A 348 -15.51 5.41 -11.02
N VAL A 349 -16.03 4.53 -10.18
CA VAL A 349 -17.31 3.83 -10.40
C VAL A 349 -18.12 3.69 -9.12
N GLY A 350 -19.44 3.50 -9.25
CA GLY A 350 -20.30 3.02 -8.15
C GLY A 350 -20.22 1.51 -7.96
N LEU A 351 -21.03 0.95 -7.06
CA LEU A 351 -21.11 -0.51 -6.83
C LEU A 351 -21.41 -1.28 -8.12
N ASP A 352 -22.32 -0.78 -8.95
CA ASP A 352 -22.73 -1.46 -10.19
C ASP A 352 -21.60 -1.54 -11.25
N GLY A 353 -20.53 -0.74 -11.10
CA GLY A 353 -19.35 -0.77 -11.97
C GLY A 353 -18.16 -1.52 -11.39
N ALA A 354 -18.32 -2.26 -10.28
CA ALA A 354 -17.21 -2.91 -9.59
C ALA A 354 -16.42 -3.87 -10.48
N THR A 355 -17.08 -4.68 -11.30
CA THR A 355 -16.39 -5.58 -12.26
C THR A 355 -15.52 -4.80 -13.23
N ASP A 356 -16.03 -3.70 -13.81
CA ASP A 356 -15.26 -2.85 -14.72
C ASP A 356 -14.04 -2.23 -14.02
N ALA A 357 -14.17 -1.85 -12.74
CA ALA A 357 -13.04 -1.36 -11.95
C ALA A 357 -11.96 -2.43 -11.72
N PHE A 358 -12.35 -3.68 -11.41
CA PHE A 358 -11.40 -4.79 -11.27
C PHE A 358 -10.72 -5.13 -12.59
N GLU A 359 -11.45 -5.15 -13.71
CA GLU A 359 -10.89 -5.36 -15.04
C GLU A 359 -9.91 -4.25 -15.43
N THR A 360 -10.28 -2.99 -15.20
CA THR A 360 -9.42 -1.82 -15.48
C THR A 360 -8.15 -1.83 -14.64
N GLN A 361 -8.26 -2.18 -13.34
CA GLN A 361 -7.10 -2.31 -12.45
C GLN A 361 -6.20 -3.47 -12.89
N ALA A 362 -6.77 -4.63 -13.26
CA ALA A 362 -6.04 -5.80 -13.73
C ALA A 362 -5.29 -5.54 -15.05
N ALA A 363 -5.87 -4.75 -15.95
CA ALA A 363 -5.26 -4.36 -17.21
C ALA A 363 -4.14 -3.30 -17.05
N GLY A 364 -4.00 -2.70 -15.86
CA GLY A 364 -3.05 -1.62 -15.61
C GLY A 364 -3.41 -0.30 -16.30
N GLU A 365 -4.67 -0.15 -16.72
CA GLU A 365 -5.24 1.03 -17.39
C GLU A 365 -5.61 2.15 -16.42
N SER A 366 -5.63 1.85 -15.13
CA SER A 366 -5.74 2.82 -14.03
C SER A 366 -4.51 2.73 -13.13
N TYR A 367 -4.19 3.84 -12.47
CA TYR A 367 -3.31 3.78 -11.30
C TYR A 367 -4.10 3.13 -10.17
N ARG A 368 -5.27 3.69 -9.86
CA ARG A 368 -6.11 3.20 -8.79
C ARG A 368 -7.58 3.41 -9.15
N ALA A 369 -8.23 2.31 -9.53
CA ALA A 369 -9.68 2.28 -9.60
C ALA A 369 -10.29 2.44 -8.20
N THR A 370 -11.38 3.19 -8.11
CA THR A 370 -12.12 3.44 -6.88
C THR A 370 -13.59 3.09 -7.04
N ILE A 371 -14.13 2.40 -6.05
CA ILE A 371 -15.54 2.10 -5.91
C ILE A 371 -16.11 3.07 -4.88
N HIS A 372 -17.14 3.81 -5.26
CA HIS A 372 -17.86 4.79 -4.44
C HIS A 372 -19.23 4.22 -4.11
N PRO A 373 -19.43 3.60 -2.93
CA PRO A 373 -20.60 2.77 -2.66
C PRO A 373 -21.96 3.47 -2.77
N ARG A 374 -21.99 4.81 -2.77
CA ARG A 374 -23.19 5.65 -2.71
C ARG A 374 -23.47 6.47 -3.98
N GLU A 375 -22.68 6.25 -5.03
CA GLU A 375 -22.94 6.78 -6.36
C GLU A 375 -23.64 5.74 -7.23
#